data_AF-T1X7M3-F1
#
_entry.id   AF-T1X7M3-F1
#
_cell.length_a   1.000
_cell.length_b   1.000
_cell.length_c   1.000
_cell.angle_alpha   90.00
_cell.angle_beta   90.00
_cell.angle_gamma   90.00
#
_symmetry.space_group_name_H-M   'P 1'
#
loop_
_entity.id
_entity.type
_entity.pdbx_description
1 polymer ?
#
loop_
_entity_poly.entity_id
_entity_poly.type
_entity_poly.pdbx_seq_one_letter_code
_entity_poly.pdbx_strand_id
1 'polypeptide(L)'
;MFPLSSLSSIPLLKYPRTAHLEGSRLQAGDTDDDQTPLSTLHGTHVVIEEKLDGANAAVSFTSAGELLLQSRGHYLAGGAGERQFNLFKHWAAAHEAVLLERLEDRYVMYGEWCFAKHSCWYDRLPAFFLEFDLYDRQARCFLSTPARHALLDGSPALSVPVLYDGEMPRHAKALRSLVQPSLARSADWKAAFEQAVMQEGQPLDLVRQQTDLSNLAEGLYLKTESHGQVTGRYKWVRPDFVQTILDSGSHHSRRPVLPNQLAPGVDLYAPTPTTTWRDLGLCTLHQPAELTTARRSR
;
A
#
# COMPACT_ATOMS: atom_id res chain seq x y z
N MET A 1 8.76 31.87 23.17
CA MET A 1 8.32 32.06 21.77
C MET A 1 8.66 30.75 21.07
N PHE A 2 7.71 29.82 20.98
CA PHE A 2 7.92 28.57 20.25
C PHE A 2 7.97 28.91 18.76
N PRO A 3 8.99 28.49 18.00
CA PRO A 3 8.98 28.74 16.57
C PRO A 3 7.78 28.01 15.97
N LEU A 4 6.97 28.73 15.19
CA LEU A 4 5.97 28.14 14.32
C LEU A 4 6.70 27.10 13.46
N SER A 5 6.31 25.83 13.58
CA SER A 5 6.86 24.73 12.78
C SER A 5 6.88 25.12 11.30
N SER A 6 8.08 25.22 10.72
CA SER A 6 8.30 25.71 9.36
C SER A 6 8.14 24.60 8.32
N LEU A 7 7.20 23.67 8.49
CA LEU A 7 6.95 22.58 7.53
C LEU A 7 6.77 23.08 6.09
N SER A 8 6.31 24.33 5.92
CA SER A 8 6.19 25.00 4.62
C SER A 8 7.51 25.25 3.89
N SER A 9 8.66 25.26 4.59
CA SER A 9 9.98 25.46 3.99
C SER A 9 10.71 24.17 3.66
N ILE A 10 10.21 23.00 4.09
CA ILE A 10 10.81 21.70 3.82
C ILE A 10 10.27 21.18 2.48
N PRO A 11 11.12 20.93 1.47
CA PRO A 11 10.66 20.39 0.19
C PRO A 11 10.05 18.99 0.37
N LEU A 12 8.79 18.84 -0.04
CA LEU A 12 8.13 17.54 -0.03
C LEU A 12 8.68 16.65 -1.16
N LEU A 13 9.28 15.51 -0.80
CA LEU A 13 9.53 14.44 -1.76
C LEU A 13 8.23 13.67 -1.99
N LYS A 14 7.60 13.93 -3.13
CA LYS A 14 6.39 13.20 -3.55
C LYS A 14 6.78 11.82 -4.06
N TYR A 15 5.97 10.82 -3.71
CA TYR A 15 6.12 9.50 -4.29
C TYR A 15 5.92 9.56 -5.82
N PRO A 16 6.84 9.00 -6.63
CA PRO A 16 6.76 9.04 -8.09
C PRO A 16 5.43 8.50 -8.63
N ARG A 17 5.10 8.88 -9.87
CA ARG A 17 3.98 8.23 -10.59
C ARG A 17 4.40 6.82 -10.98
N THR A 18 3.44 5.90 -10.94
CA THR A 18 3.62 4.50 -11.31
C THR A 18 2.98 4.27 -12.67
N ALA A 19 3.75 3.72 -13.63
CA ALA A 19 3.25 3.45 -14.98
C ALA A 19 2.25 2.29 -14.98
N HIS A 20 1.29 2.30 -15.90
CA HIS A 20 0.39 1.16 -16.09
C HIS A 20 1.08 0.06 -16.89
N LEU A 21 0.86 -1.21 -16.56
CA LEU A 21 1.21 -2.33 -17.45
C LEU A 21 0.12 -2.52 -18.51
N GLU A 22 0.52 -3.07 -19.66
CA GLU A 22 -0.39 -3.52 -20.71
C GLU A 22 -1.58 -4.31 -20.15
N GLY A 23 -2.77 -3.89 -20.56
CA GLY A 23 -4.03 -4.52 -20.15
C GLY A 23 -4.44 -4.18 -18.71
N SER A 24 -3.74 -3.27 -18.03
CA SER A 24 -4.27 -2.58 -16.86
C SER A 24 -5.41 -1.68 -17.31
N ARG A 25 -6.47 -1.56 -16.49
CA ARG A 25 -7.46 -0.52 -16.74
C ARG A 25 -6.91 0.83 -16.30
N LEU A 26 -7.06 1.82 -17.16
CA LEU A 26 -6.71 3.21 -16.91
C LEU A 26 -7.73 3.86 -15.98
N GLN A 27 -7.28 4.72 -15.07
CA GLN A 27 -8.15 5.54 -14.24
C GLN A 27 -8.41 6.90 -14.92
N ALA A 28 -9.35 7.68 -14.37
CA ALA A 28 -9.66 9.00 -14.90
C ALA A 28 -8.42 9.91 -14.86
N GLY A 29 -7.92 10.31 -16.04
CA GLY A 29 -6.74 11.16 -16.19
C GLY A 29 -5.47 10.44 -16.68
N ASP A 30 -5.52 9.13 -16.92
CA ASP A 30 -4.48 8.39 -17.62
C ASP A 30 -4.77 8.32 -19.14
N THR A 31 -3.75 8.22 -19.99
CA THR A 31 -3.88 8.04 -21.44
C THR A 31 -3.37 6.67 -21.90
N ASP A 32 -3.85 6.15 -23.03
CA ASP A 32 -3.43 4.83 -23.56
C ASP A 32 -1.91 4.78 -23.87
N ASP A 33 -1.29 5.94 -24.13
CA ASP A 33 0.16 6.09 -24.34
C ASP A 33 1.00 5.85 -23.06
N ASP A 34 0.35 5.70 -21.90
CA ASP A 34 1.02 5.49 -20.60
C ASP A 34 1.19 4.01 -20.21
N GLN A 35 0.79 3.06 -21.07
CA GLN A 35 0.93 1.63 -20.79
C GLN A 35 2.28 1.06 -21.25
N THR A 36 3.01 0.46 -20.33
CA THR A 36 4.25 -0.28 -20.61
C THR A 36 3.94 -1.70 -21.08
N PRO A 37 4.39 -2.10 -22.29
CA PRO A 37 4.24 -3.47 -22.76
C PRO A 37 4.97 -4.46 -21.86
N LEU A 38 4.33 -5.59 -21.55
CA LEU A 38 4.90 -6.62 -20.67
C LEU A 38 6.26 -7.13 -21.18
N SER A 39 6.39 -7.20 -22.51
CA SER A 39 7.57 -7.68 -23.21
C SER A 39 8.83 -6.86 -22.94
N THR A 40 8.69 -5.58 -22.57
CA THR A 40 9.84 -4.71 -22.24
C THR A 40 10.51 -5.10 -20.93
N LEU A 41 9.80 -5.85 -20.07
CA LEU A 41 10.27 -6.29 -18.76
C LEU A 41 10.77 -7.74 -18.75
N HIS A 42 10.70 -8.45 -19.88
CA HIS A 42 11.14 -9.84 -19.95
C HIS A 42 12.64 -9.99 -19.64
N GLY A 43 13.00 -11.06 -18.91
CA GLY A 43 14.38 -11.32 -18.49
C GLY A 43 14.87 -10.42 -17.35
N THR A 44 14.04 -9.50 -16.85
CA THR A 44 14.33 -8.73 -15.64
C THR A 44 13.84 -9.46 -14.40
N HIS A 45 14.48 -9.19 -13.27
CA HIS A 45 14.00 -9.61 -11.96
C HIS A 45 12.92 -8.63 -11.47
N VAL A 46 11.81 -9.18 -10.98
CA VAL A 46 10.66 -8.41 -10.51
C VAL A 46 10.17 -8.89 -9.15
N VAL A 47 9.73 -7.91 -8.36
CA VAL A 47 8.98 -8.12 -7.14
C VAL A 47 7.55 -7.64 -7.38
N ILE A 48 6.59 -8.52 -7.14
CA ILE A 48 5.16 -8.28 -7.38
C ILE A 48 4.44 -8.37 -6.04
N GLU A 49 3.78 -7.28 -5.67
CA GLU A 49 3.09 -7.08 -4.41
C GLU A 49 1.58 -6.98 -4.65
N GLU A 50 0.79 -7.39 -3.66
CA GLU A 50 -0.66 -7.09 -3.68
C GLU A 50 -0.82 -5.58 -3.65
N LYS A 51 -1.58 -5.03 -4.61
CA LYS A 51 -1.96 -3.63 -4.52
C LYS A 51 -3.11 -3.49 -3.53
N LEU A 52 -2.84 -2.83 -2.42
CA LEU A 52 -3.85 -2.41 -1.45
C LEU A 52 -4.44 -1.05 -1.83
N ASP A 53 -5.66 -0.82 -1.38
CA ASP A 53 -6.44 0.39 -1.66
C ASP A 53 -6.57 1.23 -0.39
N GLY A 54 -5.69 2.22 -0.26
CA GLY A 54 -5.68 3.20 0.80
C GLY A 54 -5.10 4.53 0.32
N ALA A 55 -4.54 5.28 1.25
CA ALA A 55 -3.92 6.57 0.96
C ALA A 55 -2.39 6.46 1.03
N ASN A 56 -1.69 6.98 0.02
CA ASN A 56 -0.25 7.12 0.11
C ASN A 56 0.13 8.03 1.30
N ALA A 57 1.00 7.51 2.16
CA ALA A 57 1.60 8.22 3.27
C ALA A 57 3.12 7.97 3.33
N ALA A 58 3.85 8.80 4.06
CA ALA A 58 5.27 8.55 4.33
C ALA A 58 5.71 9.03 5.71
N VAL A 59 6.76 8.40 6.21
CA VAL A 59 7.51 8.75 7.42
C VAL A 59 8.94 9.10 7.03
N SER A 60 9.47 10.18 7.58
CA SER A 60 10.89 10.56 7.46
C SER A 60 11.27 11.49 8.62
N PHE A 61 12.53 11.86 8.72
CA PHE A 61 12.99 12.83 9.72
C PHE A 61 13.75 13.99 9.08
N THR A 62 13.75 15.14 9.76
CA THR A 62 14.67 16.23 9.45
C THR A 62 16.08 15.90 9.95
N SER A 63 17.09 16.65 9.50
CA SER A 63 18.46 16.55 10.03
C SER A 63 18.59 16.90 11.52
N ALA A 64 17.56 17.52 12.11
CA ALA A 64 17.45 17.75 13.55
C ALA A 64 16.77 16.58 14.29
N GLY A 65 16.39 15.51 13.57
CA GLY A 65 15.69 14.35 14.13
C GLY A 65 14.19 14.57 14.34
N GLU A 66 13.58 15.59 13.74
CA GLU A 66 12.14 15.85 13.90
C GLU A 66 11.33 14.93 12.99
N LEU A 67 10.33 14.25 13.56
CA LEU A 67 9.41 13.38 12.81
C LEU A 67 8.59 14.17 11.78
N LEU A 68 8.66 13.72 10.53
CA LEU A 68 7.88 14.23 9.41
C LEU A 68 6.92 13.15 8.90
N LEU A 69 5.63 13.48 8.91
CA LEU A 69 4.58 12.65 8.34
C LEU A 69 3.98 13.36 7.13
N GLN A 70 3.77 12.64 6.04
CA GLN A 70 3.22 13.23 4.81
C GLN A 70 2.09 12.38 4.24
N SER A 71 1.13 13.05 3.62
CA SER A 71 0.29 12.45 2.58
C SER A 71 0.99 12.58 1.22
N ARG A 72 0.35 12.12 0.15
CA ARG A 72 0.85 12.30 -1.22
C ARG A 72 1.16 13.77 -1.59
N GLY A 73 0.40 14.72 -1.05
CA GLY A 73 0.39 16.10 -1.52
C GLY A 73 1.08 17.12 -0.61
N HIS A 74 1.19 16.82 0.68
CA HIS A 74 1.64 17.76 1.72
C HIS A 74 2.06 17.01 2.99
N TYR A 75 2.87 17.68 3.83
CA TYR A 75 3.13 17.27 5.20
C TYR A 75 1.87 17.40 6.07
N LEU A 76 1.66 16.45 6.98
CA LEU A 76 0.54 16.38 7.89
C LEU A 76 0.82 17.27 9.12
N ALA A 77 0.42 18.53 9.05
CA ALA A 77 0.70 19.55 10.05
C ALA A 77 -0.43 19.76 11.07
N GLY A 78 -1.53 18.99 10.95
CA GLY A 78 -2.74 19.17 11.73
C GLY A 78 -3.83 19.91 10.95
N GLY A 79 -5.09 19.66 11.30
CA GLY A 79 -6.24 20.30 10.68
C GLY A 79 -7.45 19.39 10.55
N ALA A 80 -8.64 19.98 10.32
CA ALA A 80 -9.90 19.23 10.25
C ALA A 80 -9.94 18.20 9.11
N GLY A 81 -9.23 18.45 8.01
CA GLY A 81 -9.13 17.54 6.86
C GLY A 81 -8.20 16.34 7.07
N GLU A 82 -7.43 16.30 8.16
CA GLU A 82 -6.44 15.27 8.43
C GLU A 82 -6.91 14.23 9.46
N ARG A 83 -8.19 14.25 9.87
CA ARG A 83 -8.73 13.35 10.91
C ARG A 83 -8.45 11.87 10.62
N GLN A 84 -8.52 11.46 9.35
CA GLN A 84 -8.22 10.09 8.92
C GLN A 84 -6.76 9.68 9.16
N PHE A 85 -5.84 10.62 9.38
CA PHE A 85 -4.42 10.39 9.68
C PHE A 85 -4.09 10.52 11.17
N ASN A 86 -5.06 10.79 12.06
CA ASN A 86 -4.77 10.94 13.49
C ASN A 86 -4.17 9.66 14.08
N LEU A 87 -4.70 8.49 13.70
CA LEU A 87 -4.14 7.22 14.16
C LEU A 87 -2.72 6.98 13.61
N PHE A 88 -2.44 7.39 12.37
CA PHE A 88 -1.09 7.33 11.79
C PHE A 88 -0.10 8.21 12.57
N LYS A 89 -0.51 9.42 12.96
CA LYS A 89 0.28 10.32 13.80
C LYS A 89 0.59 9.71 15.17
N HIS A 90 -0.40 9.12 15.83
CA HIS A 90 -0.19 8.45 17.11
C HIS A 90 0.72 7.23 16.99
N TRP A 91 0.54 6.41 15.95
CA TRP A 91 1.41 5.26 15.68
C TRP A 91 2.87 5.69 15.47
N ALA A 92 3.10 6.69 14.62
CA ALA A 92 4.46 7.15 14.32
C ALA A 92 5.13 7.81 15.54
N ALA A 93 4.38 8.56 16.34
CA ALA A 93 4.89 9.14 17.58
C ALA A 93 5.24 8.06 18.64
N ALA A 94 4.42 7.01 18.76
CA ALA A 94 4.70 5.91 19.68
C ALA A 94 5.98 5.13 19.31
N HIS A 95 6.30 5.08 18.02
CA HIS A 95 7.44 4.35 17.47
C HIS A 95 8.61 5.26 17.06
N GLU A 96 8.56 6.54 17.41
CA GLU A 96 9.46 7.58 16.88
C GLU A 96 10.94 7.23 17.08
N ALA A 97 11.30 6.76 18.28
CA ALA A 97 12.69 6.43 18.61
C ALA A 97 13.26 5.32 17.72
N VAL A 98 12.51 4.23 17.53
CA VAL A 98 12.94 3.09 16.69
C VAL A 98 12.94 3.49 15.21
N LEU A 99 11.95 4.26 14.78
CA LEU A 99 11.88 4.76 13.40
C LEU A 99 13.04 5.73 13.10
N LEU A 100 13.42 6.60 14.04
CA LEU A 100 14.55 7.51 13.90
C LEU A 100 15.87 6.74 13.82
N GLU A 101 16.04 5.70 14.65
CA GLU A 101 17.23 4.83 14.61
C GLU A 101 17.38 4.12 13.26
N ARG A 102 16.27 3.74 12.61
CA ARG A 102 16.30 3.02 11.32
C ARG A 102 16.40 3.95 10.11
N LEU A 103 15.65 5.06 10.12
CA LEU A 103 15.52 5.93 8.95
C LEU A 103 16.53 7.07 8.95
N GLU A 104 16.98 7.51 10.13
CA GLU A 104 17.76 8.73 10.30
C GLU A 104 17.10 9.91 9.54
N ASP A 105 17.88 10.91 9.13
CA ASP A 105 17.45 11.92 8.17
C ASP A 105 17.66 11.47 6.70
N ARG A 106 18.12 10.22 6.50
CA ARG A 106 18.54 9.68 5.20
C ARG A 106 17.37 9.08 4.41
N TYR A 107 16.47 8.38 5.05
CA TYR A 107 15.45 7.58 4.37
C TYR A 107 14.06 8.22 4.41
N VAL A 108 13.29 8.01 3.34
CA VAL A 108 11.85 8.27 3.32
C VAL A 108 11.13 6.95 3.16
N MET A 109 10.40 6.54 4.18
CA MET A 109 9.60 5.32 4.18
C MET A 109 8.21 5.64 3.65
N TYR A 110 7.90 5.18 2.44
CA TYR A 110 6.59 5.30 1.84
C TYR A 110 5.75 4.05 2.13
N GLY A 111 4.47 4.27 2.40
CA GLY A 111 3.53 3.19 2.65
C GLY A 111 2.11 3.55 2.27
N GLU A 112 1.27 2.51 2.29
CA GLU A 112 -0.16 2.62 2.11
C GLU A 112 -0.83 2.74 3.48
N TRP A 113 -1.53 3.84 3.70
CA TRP A 113 -2.35 4.09 4.88
C TRP A 113 -3.77 3.59 4.63
N CYS A 114 -4.08 2.44 5.19
CA CYS A 114 -5.32 1.69 4.98
C CYS A 114 -6.34 1.86 6.13
N PHE A 115 -6.26 2.90 6.96
CA PHE A 115 -7.26 3.08 8.03
C PHE A 115 -8.66 3.39 7.50
N ALA A 116 -8.79 4.36 6.60
CA ALA A 116 -10.08 4.72 6.02
C ALA A 116 -10.37 3.88 4.77
N LYS A 117 -11.58 3.33 4.67
CA LYS A 117 -12.04 2.65 3.45
C LYS A 117 -12.01 3.60 2.27
N HIS A 118 -11.34 3.19 1.20
CA HIS A 118 -11.48 3.80 -0.12
C HIS A 118 -12.59 3.09 -0.89
N SER A 119 -12.24 2.21 -1.82
CA SER A 119 -13.15 1.35 -2.58
C SER A 119 -13.17 -0.06 -1.98
N CYS A 120 -12.03 -0.59 -1.55
CA CYS A 120 -11.95 -1.82 -0.77
C CYS A 120 -12.17 -1.56 0.72
N TRP A 121 -13.00 -2.40 1.34
CA TRP A 121 -13.05 -2.55 2.80
C TRP A 121 -12.32 -3.82 3.22
N TYR A 122 -11.50 -3.72 4.26
CA TYR A 122 -10.66 -4.78 4.79
C TYR A 122 -11.03 -5.05 6.25
N ASP A 123 -11.09 -6.33 6.62
CA ASP A 123 -11.46 -6.78 7.98
C ASP A 123 -10.34 -7.48 8.74
N ARG A 124 -9.18 -7.69 8.10
CA ARG A 124 -8.06 -8.40 8.71
C ARG A 124 -6.69 -7.83 8.34
N LEU A 125 -6.56 -6.51 8.32
CA LEU A 125 -5.25 -5.88 8.09
C LEU A 125 -4.27 -6.23 9.23
N PRO A 126 -3.02 -6.62 8.96
CA PRO A 126 -2.01 -6.83 10.00
C PRO A 126 -1.44 -5.51 10.56
N ALA A 127 -1.58 -4.42 9.80
CA ALA A 127 -1.25 -3.06 10.22
C ALA A 127 -2.06 -2.07 9.36
N PHE A 128 -2.28 -0.85 9.86
CA PHE A 128 -2.91 0.21 9.04
C PHE A 128 -1.92 0.94 8.14
N PHE A 129 -0.65 1.08 8.53
CA PHE A 129 0.40 1.61 7.68
C PHE A 129 1.26 0.46 7.19
N LEU A 130 1.32 0.28 5.86
CA LEU A 130 2.01 -0.83 5.22
C LEU A 130 3.05 -0.30 4.24
N GLU A 131 4.32 -0.50 4.56
CA GLU A 131 5.45 0.02 3.80
C GLU A 131 5.56 -0.64 2.43
N PHE A 132 5.85 0.13 1.37
CA PHE A 132 6.03 -0.43 0.02
C PHE A 132 7.27 0.09 -0.72
N ASP A 133 7.87 1.18 -0.24
CA ASP A 133 9.12 1.71 -0.80
C ASP A 133 9.92 2.51 0.23
N LEU A 134 11.24 2.51 0.06
CA LEU A 134 12.17 3.32 0.83
C LEU A 134 13.08 4.11 -0.12
N TYR A 135 13.00 5.44 -0.05
CA TYR A 135 13.90 6.32 -0.81
C TYR A 135 15.13 6.69 0.01
N ASP A 136 16.31 6.40 -0.52
CA ASP A 136 17.59 6.82 0.03
C ASP A 136 17.95 8.20 -0.54
N ARG A 137 17.93 9.23 0.32
CA ARG A 137 18.25 10.60 -0.09
C ARG A 137 19.71 10.78 -0.50
N GLN A 138 20.62 10.00 0.08
CA GLN A 138 22.05 10.09 -0.19
C GLN A 138 22.39 9.40 -1.51
N ALA A 139 21.93 8.17 -1.70
CA ALA A 139 22.14 7.42 -2.96
C ALA A 139 21.21 7.89 -4.09
N ARG A 140 20.16 8.66 -3.74
CA ARG A 140 19.13 9.17 -4.65
C ARG A 140 18.40 8.08 -5.43
N CYS A 141 18.32 6.89 -4.85
CA CYS A 141 17.65 5.74 -5.40
C CYS A 141 16.61 5.21 -4.41
N PHE A 142 15.75 4.33 -4.90
CA PHE A 142 14.88 3.56 -4.03
C PHE A 142 15.50 2.19 -3.79
N LEU A 143 15.43 1.72 -2.54
CA LEU A 143 16.00 0.45 -2.14
C LEU A 143 15.20 -0.72 -2.72
N SER A 144 15.91 -1.75 -3.17
CA SER A 144 15.30 -3.05 -3.51
C SER A 144 14.56 -3.64 -2.31
N THR A 145 13.66 -4.57 -2.58
CA THR A 145 12.84 -5.26 -1.58
C THR A 145 13.67 -5.97 -0.50
N PRO A 146 14.74 -6.72 -0.83
CA PRO A 146 15.64 -7.26 0.18
C PRO A 146 16.32 -6.18 1.03
N ALA A 147 16.74 -5.06 0.43
CA ALA A 147 17.44 -3.98 1.13
C ALA A 147 16.51 -3.22 2.10
N ARG A 148 15.26 -2.92 1.69
CA ARG A 148 14.27 -2.29 2.57
C ARG A 148 13.84 -3.22 3.71
N HIS A 149 13.66 -4.52 3.46
CA HIS A 149 13.36 -5.50 4.51
C HIS A 149 14.50 -5.59 5.54
N ALA A 150 15.76 -5.62 5.08
CA ALA A 150 16.91 -5.64 5.97
C ALA A 150 17.02 -4.35 6.80
N LEU A 151 16.73 -3.20 6.21
CA LEU A 151 16.75 -1.91 6.91
C LEU A 151 15.66 -1.83 7.99
N LEU A 152 14.47 -2.36 7.73
CA LEU A 152 13.33 -2.31 8.64
C LEU A 152 13.23 -3.51 9.58
N ASP A 153 14.21 -4.42 9.57
CA ASP A 153 14.18 -5.60 10.41
C ASP A 153 14.14 -5.23 11.91
N GLY A 154 13.29 -5.96 12.64
CA GLY A 154 13.01 -5.69 14.05
C GLY A 154 12.33 -4.35 14.34
N SER A 155 11.82 -3.64 13.32
CA SER A 155 11.06 -2.40 13.49
C SER A 155 9.54 -2.69 13.52
N PRO A 156 8.70 -1.70 13.92
CA PRO A 156 7.24 -1.85 13.89
C PRO A 156 6.65 -1.73 12.48
N ALA A 157 7.45 -1.38 11.47
CA ALA A 157 6.98 -1.26 10.10
C ALA A 157 6.80 -2.65 9.46
N LEU A 158 5.63 -2.88 8.87
CA LEU A 158 5.34 -4.08 8.09
C LEU A 158 5.18 -3.71 6.62
N SER A 159 5.84 -4.43 5.73
CA SER A 159 5.71 -4.19 4.30
C SER A 159 4.39 -4.73 3.73
N VAL A 160 3.95 -4.20 2.59
CA VAL A 160 2.90 -4.81 1.75
C VAL A 160 3.27 -6.25 1.36
N PRO A 161 2.29 -7.13 1.11
CA PRO A 161 2.59 -8.54 0.89
C PRO A 161 3.23 -8.78 -0.47
N VAL A 162 4.42 -9.38 -0.48
CA VAL A 162 5.13 -9.81 -1.69
C VAL A 162 4.57 -11.14 -2.17
N LEU A 163 3.81 -11.12 -3.26
CA LEU A 163 3.18 -12.29 -3.86
C LEU A 163 4.15 -13.10 -4.72
N TYR A 164 5.10 -12.41 -5.37
CA TYR A 164 6.09 -13.04 -6.25
C TYR A 164 7.42 -12.27 -6.22
N ASP A 165 8.53 -13.00 -6.22
CA ASP A 165 9.90 -12.47 -6.25
C ASP A 165 10.74 -13.39 -7.15
N GLY A 166 10.99 -12.96 -8.40
CA GLY A 166 11.66 -13.79 -9.41
C GLY A 166 11.72 -13.15 -10.80
N GLU A 167 12.00 -13.96 -11.84
CA GLU A 167 12.03 -13.47 -13.23
C GLU A 167 10.63 -13.03 -13.69
N MET A 168 10.55 -11.95 -14.48
CA MET A 168 9.29 -11.45 -15.02
C MET A 168 8.47 -12.53 -15.77
N PRO A 169 7.21 -12.78 -15.41
CA PRO A 169 6.36 -13.73 -16.11
C PRO A 169 6.15 -13.36 -17.59
N ARG A 170 6.43 -14.29 -18.51
CA ARG A 170 6.36 -14.06 -19.97
C ARG A 170 4.95 -13.82 -20.54
N HIS A 171 3.92 -14.14 -19.76
CA HIS A 171 2.54 -14.09 -20.23
C HIS A 171 1.68 -13.33 -19.24
N ALA A 172 0.89 -12.39 -19.77
CA ALA A 172 -0.02 -11.58 -18.97
C ALA A 172 -1.04 -12.44 -18.18
N LYS A 173 -1.37 -13.64 -18.67
CA LYS A 173 -2.21 -14.61 -17.93
C LYS A 173 -1.56 -15.07 -16.62
N ALA A 174 -0.24 -15.32 -16.61
CA ALA A 174 0.51 -15.73 -15.42
C ALA A 174 0.67 -14.57 -14.43
N LEU A 175 0.87 -13.35 -14.93
CA LEU A 175 0.83 -12.15 -14.09
C LEU A 175 -0.55 -12.01 -13.43
N ARG A 176 -1.63 -12.03 -14.22
CA ARG A 176 -2.99 -11.87 -13.71
C ARG A 176 -3.44 -12.98 -12.75
N SER A 177 -2.84 -14.17 -12.80
CA SER A 177 -3.15 -15.21 -11.82
C SER A 177 -2.64 -14.90 -10.41
N LEU A 178 -1.78 -13.88 -10.23
CA LEU A 178 -1.43 -13.40 -8.89
C LEU A 178 -2.55 -12.58 -8.24
N VAL A 179 -3.55 -12.13 -9.02
CA VAL A 179 -4.71 -11.41 -8.49
C VAL A 179 -5.66 -12.43 -7.87
N GLN A 180 -5.50 -12.62 -6.57
CA GLN A 180 -6.25 -13.56 -5.75
C GLN A 180 -7.19 -12.81 -4.80
N PRO A 181 -8.07 -13.52 -4.06
CA PRO A 181 -8.75 -12.90 -2.93
C PRO A 181 -7.76 -12.15 -2.03
N SER A 182 -8.07 -10.90 -1.68
CA SER A 182 -7.14 -10.05 -0.94
C SER A 182 -6.75 -10.70 0.39
N LEU A 183 -5.46 -10.66 0.73
CA LEU A 183 -4.98 -11.15 2.01
C LEU A 183 -5.53 -10.34 3.20
N ALA A 184 -6.06 -9.15 2.97
CA ALA A 184 -6.66 -8.31 4.00
C ALA A 184 -8.19 -8.51 4.16
N ARG A 185 -8.78 -9.47 3.44
CA ARG A 185 -10.20 -9.86 3.55
C ARG A 185 -10.34 -11.30 4.06
N SER A 186 -11.17 -11.50 5.08
CA SER A 186 -11.60 -12.84 5.52
C SER A 186 -12.60 -13.45 4.54
N ALA A 187 -12.99 -14.72 4.75
CA ALA A 187 -14.06 -15.34 3.96
C ALA A 187 -15.42 -14.66 4.17
N ASP A 188 -15.66 -14.14 5.37
CA ASP A 188 -16.94 -13.56 5.81
C ASP A 188 -16.94 -12.02 5.77
N TRP A 189 -15.95 -11.42 5.11
CA TRP A 189 -15.71 -9.97 5.12
C TRP A 189 -16.95 -9.14 4.71
N LYS A 190 -17.81 -9.66 3.83
CA LYS A 190 -19.04 -8.97 3.40
C LYS A 190 -20.03 -8.81 4.55
N ALA A 191 -20.20 -9.84 5.37
CA ALA A 191 -21.06 -9.77 6.54
C ALA A 191 -20.46 -8.81 7.58
N ALA A 192 -19.15 -8.90 7.82
CA ALA A 192 -18.43 -7.97 8.71
C ALA A 192 -18.53 -6.51 8.24
N PHE A 193 -18.43 -6.28 6.92
CA PHE A 193 -18.59 -4.97 6.30
C PHE A 193 -19.97 -4.38 6.58
N GLU A 194 -21.03 -5.15 6.36
CA GLU A 194 -22.40 -4.69 6.62
C GLU A 194 -22.61 -4.32 8.10
N GLN A 195 -22.06 -5.12 9.02
CA GLN A 195 -22.08 -4.80 10.44
C GLN A 195 -21.31 -3.51 10.75
N ALA A 196 -20.11 -3.32 10.19
CA ALA A 196 -19.32 -2.11 10.39
C ALA A 196 -20.05 -0.85 9.88
N VAL A 197 -20.69 -0.93 8.71
CA VAL A 197 -21.50 0.17 8.14
C VAL A 197 -22.67 0.54 9.07
N MET A 198 -23.37 -0.47 9.60
CA MET A 198 -24.48 -0.26 10.54
C MET A 198 -24.00 0.35 11.86
N GLN A 199 -22.86 -0.11 12.40
CA GLN A 199 -22.27 0.42 13.64
C GLN A 199 -21.86 1.89 13.50
N GLU A 200 -21.32 2.29 12.34
CA GLU A 200 -21.00 3.68 12.01
C GLU A 200 -22.25 4.52 11.68
N GLY A 201 -23.45 3.92 11.66
CA GLY A 201 -24.70 4.61 11.35
C GLY A 201 -24.78 5.14 9.91
N GLN A 202 -24.02 4.54 8.98
CA GLN A 202 -23.97 4.98 7.58
C GLN A 202 -25.04 4.27 6.73
N PRO A 203 -25.56 4.92 5.67
CA PRO A 203 -26.59 4.33 4.80
C PRO A 203 -26.03 3.16 3.98
N LEU A 204 -26.43 1.94 4.32
CA LEU A 204 -25.84 0.71 3.77
C LEU A 204 -25.84 0.64 2.25
N ASP A 205 -26.97 0.95 1.61
CA ASP A 205 -27.08 0.85 0.15
C ASP A 205 -26.14 1.82 -0.58
N LEU A 206 -25.96 3.02 -0.03
CA LEU A 206 -25.01 4.00 -0.57
C LEU A 206 -23.57 3.52 -0.38
N VAL A 207 -23.21 3.04 0.81
CA VAL A 207 -21.83 2.59 1.08
C VAL A 207 -21.51 1.33 0.26
N ARG A 208 -22.48 0.43 0.04
CA ARG A 208 -22.36 -0.71 -0.89
C ARG A 208 -22.06 -0.28 -2.31
N GLN A 209 -22.77 0.72 -2.85
CA GLN A 209 -22.50 1.27 -4.20
C GLN A 209 -21.10 1.89 -4.31
N GLN A 210 -20.54 2.36 -3.20
CA GLN A 210 -19.22 2.96 -3.10
C GLN A 210 -18.12 1.96 -2.70
N THR A 211 -18.41 0.66 -2.72
CA THR A 211 -17.51 -0.39 -2.26
C THR A 211 -17.36 -1.46 -3.33
N ASP A 212 -16.12 -1.88 -3.57
CA ASP A 212 -15.83 -3.01 -4.41
C ASP A 212 -16.15 -4.31 -3.65
N LEU A 213 -17.17 -5.02 -4.15
CA LEU A 213 -17.69 -6.26 -3.56
C LEU A 213 -17.00 -7.53 -4.09
N SER A 214 -16.02 -7.40 -4.98
CA SER A 214 -15.18 -8.53 -5.40
C SER A 214 -14.38 -9.06 -4.21
N ASN A 215 -14.09 -10.36 -4.19
CA ASN A 215 -13.14 -10.88 -3.21
C ASN A 215 -11.69 -10.54 -3.62
N LEU A 216 -11.46 -10.30 -4.91
CA LEU A 216 -10.13 -10.10 -5.48
C LEU A 216 -9.49 -8.81 -4.97
N ALA A 217 -8.18 -8.83 -4.80
CA ALA A 217 -7.37 -7.63 -4.60
C ALA A 217 -7.62 -6.61 -5.72
N GLU A 218 -7.32 -5.32 -5.45
CA GLU A 218 -7.42 -4.26 -6.46
C GLU A 218 -6.58 -4.59 -7.70
N GLY A 219 -5.41 -5.17 -7.49
CA GLY A 219 -4.48 -5.47 -8.56
C GLY A 219 -3.10 -5.78 -8.02
N LEU A 220 -2.10 -5.46 -8.84
CA LEU A 220 -0.71 -5.75 -8.58
C LEU A 220 0.10 -4.46 -8.65
N TYR A 221 1.03 -4.32 -7.72
CA TYR A 221 2.11 -3.37 -7.79
C TYR A 221 3.40 -4.12 -8.09
N LEU A 222 4.19 -3.64 -9.04
CA LEU A 222 5.35 -4.36 -9.57
C LEU A 222 6.57 -3.45 -9.58
N LYS A 223 7.69 -3.97 -9.11
CA LYS A 223 9.00 -3.33 -9.15
C LYS A 223 9.95 -4.19 -9.95
N THR A 224 10.68 -3.59 -10.90
CA THR A 224 11.91 -4.21 -11.40
C THR A 224 13.03 -3.83 -10.46
N GLU A 225 13.87 -4.79 -10.08
CA GLU A 225 14.94 -4.56 -9.12
C GLU A 225 16.27 -5.11 -9.64
N SER A 226 17.35 -4.37 -9.41
CA SER A 226 18.70 -4.79 -9.78
C SER A 226 19.72 -4.07 -8.91
N HIS A 227 20.84 -4.73 -8.59
CA HIS A 227 21.95 -4.17 -7.80
C HIS A 227 21.51 -3.46 -6.51
N GLY A 228 20.53 -4.03 -5.80
CA GLY A 228 20.06 -3.49 -4.51
C GLY A 228 19.10 -2.29 -4.62
N GLN A 229 18.65 -1.91 -5.82
CA GLN A 229 17.77 -0.77 -6.06
C GLN A 229 16.56 -1.11 -6.95
N VAL A 230 15.49 -0.34 -6.80
CA VAL A 230 14.34 -0.36 -7.72
C VAL A 230 14.70 0.41 -8.99
N THR A 231 14.58 -0.24 -10.14
CA THR A 231 14.89 0.31 -11.48
C THR A 231 13.64 0.72 -12.26
N GLY A 232 12.47 0.27 -11.86
CA GLY A 232 11.20 0.52 -12.55
C GLY A 232 10.01 0.20 -11.65
N ARG A 233 8.88 0.88 -11.88
CA ARG A 233 7.65 0.74 -11.08
C ARG A 233 6.45 0.71 -11.99
N TYR A 234 5.60 -0.27 -11.78
CA TYR A 234 4.45 -0.52 -12.61
C TYR A 234 3.26 -0.94 -11.75
N LYS A 235 2.06 -0.72 -12.27
CA LYS A 235 0.82 -1.20 -11.67
C LYS A 235 -0.05 -1.88 -12.72
N TRP A 236 -0.73 -2.92 -12.28
CA TRP A 236 -1.82 -3.52 -13.04
C TRP A 236 -3.06 -3.51 -12.17
N VAL A 237 -4.10 -2.80 -12.59
CA VAL A 237 -5.37 -2.66 -11.87
C VAL A 237 -6.45 -3.41 -12.64
N ARG A 238 -7.25 -4.23 -11.92
CA ARG A 238 -8.29 -5.02 -12.59
C ARG A 238 -9.40 -4.14 -13.17
N PRO A 239 -9.97 -4.48 -14.35
CA PRO A 239 -10.97 -3.64 -15.00
C PRO A 239 -12.24 -3.36 -14.21
N ASP A 240 -12.77 -4.35 -13.51
CA ASP A 240 -13.99 -4.28 -12.71
C ASP A 240 -13.84 -3.37 -11.47
N PHE A 241 -12.63 -3.26 -10.90
CA PHE A 241 -12.36 -2.35 -9.79
C PHE A 241 -12.50 -0.88 -10.19
N VAL A 242 -11.98 -0.52 -11.36
CA VAL A 242 -12.07 0.86 -11.86
C VAL A 242 -13.52 1.25 -12.14
N GLN A 243 -14.34 0.31 -12.61
CA GLN A 243 -15.76 0.56 -12.81
C GLN A 243 -16.45 0.94 -11.49
N THR A 244 -16.15 0.25 -10.39
CA THR A 244 -16.64 0.62 -9.06
C THR A 244 -16.26 2.05 -8.65
N ILE A 245 -15.02 2.47 -8.93
CA ILE A 245 -14.59 3.86 -8.64
C ILE A 245 -15.41 4.86 -9.45
N LEU A 246 -15.62 4.60 -10.74
CA LEU A 246 -16.37 5.48 -11.63
C LEU A 246 -17.86 5.56 -11.24
N ASP A 247 -18.48 4.43 -10.90
CA ASP A 247 -19.90 4.33 -10.56
C ASP A 247 -20.22 4.98 -9.20
N SER A 248 -19.23 5.09 -8.32
CA SER A 248 -19.41 5.62 -6.96
C SER A 248 -19.74 7.12 -6.85
N GLY A 249 -19.67 7.87 -7.96
CA GLY A 249 -20.16 9.25 -8.10
C GLY A 249 -19.49 10.34 -7.24
N SER A 250 -18.52 9.98 -6.40
CA SER A 250 -17.85 10.91 -5.45
C SER A 250 -16.42 10.45 -5.17
N HIS A 251 -15.50 11.36 -4.81
CA HIS A 251 -14.15 10.98 -4.41
C HIS A 251 -14.14 10.47 -2.95
N HIS A 252 -13.36 9.43 -2.62
CA HIS A 252 -13.35 8.80 -1.29
C HIS A 252 -13.11 9.82 -0.15
N SER A 253 -12.23 10.81 -0.38
CA SER A 253 -11.89 11.84 0.62
C SER A 253 -13.03 12.77 1.02
N ARG A 254 -14.18 12.74 0.31
CA ARG A 254 -15.39 13.52 0.63
C ARG A 254 -16.46 12.69 1.32
N ARG A 255 -16.23 11.38 1.49
CA ARG A 255 -17.18 10.45 2.11
C ARG A 255 -16.95 10.41 3.63
N PRO A 256 -17.98 10.09 4.43
CA PRO A 256 -17.77 9.70 5.81
C PRO A 256 -16.74 8.56 5.91
N VAL A 257 -15.87 8.61 6.92
CA VAL A 257 -14.87 7.57 7.13
C VAL A 257 -15.58 6.31 7.61
N LEU A 258 -15.40 5.21 6.88
CA LEU A 258 -15.65 3.87 7.39
C LEU A 258 -14.29 3.23 7.68
N PRO A 259 -13.92 2.99 8.95
CA PRO A 259 -12.63 2.38 9.27
C PRO A 259 -12.55 0.95 8.74
N ASN A 260 -11.40 0.59 8.15
CA ASN A 260 -11.02 -0.81 8.00
C ASN A 260 -10.69 -1.41 9.38
N GLN A 261 -10.69 -2.74 9.48
CA GLN A 261 -10.40 -3.45 10.72
C GLN A 261 -9.07 -4.20 10.63
N LEU A 262 -8.47 -4.37 11.80
CA LEU A 262 -7.26 -5.15 11.98
C LEU A 262 -7.59 -6.63 12.18
N ALA A 263 -6.66 -7.49 11.81
CA ALA A 263 -6.75 -8.91 12.15
C ALA A 263 -6.77 -9.10 13.68
N PRO A 264 -7.40 -10.18 14.18
CA PRO A 264 -7.30 -10.55 15.58
C PRO A 264 -5.84 -10.65 16.04
N GLY A 265 -5.53 -10.15 17.23
CA GLY A 265 -4.20 -10.22 17.83
C GLY A 265 -3.21 -9.15 17.36
N VAL A 266 -3.60 -8.25 16.45
CA VAL A 266 -2.76 -7.10 16.08
C VAL A 266 -2.66 -6.13 17.24
N ASP A 267 -1.42 -5.84 17.65
CA ASP A 267 -1.08 -4.72 18.52
C ASP A 267 -0.27 -3.70 17.72
N LEU A 268 -0.88 -2.53 17.45
CA LEU A 268 -0.24 -1.45 16.68
C LEU A 268 0.96 -0.83 17.40
N TYR A 269 1.07 -1.03 18.72
CA TYR A 269 2.09 -0.39 19.56
C TYR A 269 3.14 -1.38 20.06
N ALA A 270 3.08 -2.65 19.64
CA ALA A 270 4.15 -3.60 19.87
C ALA A 270 5.44 -3.17 19.14
N PRO A 271 6.64 -3.47 19.70
CA PRO A 271 7.91 -3.12 19.06
C PRO A 271 8.10 -3.70 17.65
N THR A 272 7.48 -4.85 17.40
CA THR A 272 7.46 -5.56 16.12
C THR A 272 6.02 -6.04 15.84
N PRO A 273 5.61 -6.18 14.56
CA PRO A 273 4.28 -6.66 14.22
C PRO A 273 3.95 -8.00 14.90
N THR A 274 2.83 -8.06 15.62
CA THR A 274 2.36 -9.29 16.30
C THR A 274 1.63 -10.25 15.35
N THR A 275 1.15 -9.73 14.22
CA THR A 275 0.54 -10.48 13.13
C THR A 275 1.19 -10.04 11.83
N THR A 276 1.53 -11.00 10.96
CA THR A 276 2.16 -10.77 9.67
C THR A 276 1.29 -11.28 8.53
N TRP A 277 1.65 -10.94 7.29
CA TRP A 277 0.97 -11.51 6.13
C TRP A 277 1.09 -13.05 6.04
N ARG A 278 2.14 -13.65 6.62
CA ARG A 278 2.29 -15.12 6.67
C ARG A 278 1.20 -15.76 7.53
N ASP A 279 0.88 -15.16 8.67
CA ASP A 279 -0.22 -15.59 9.55
C ASP A 279 -1.59 -15.47 8.85
N LEU A 280 -1.68 -14.53 7.90
CA LEU A 280 -2.85 -14.33 7.05
C LEU A 280 -2.83 -15.19 5.76
N GLY A 281 -1.86 -16.09 5.61
CA GLY A 281 -1.81 -17.06 4.51
C GLY A 281 -1.02 -16.63 3.28
N LEU A 282 -0.17 -15.61 3.38
CA LEU A 282 0.76 -15.24 2.31
C LEU A 282 1.72 -16.40 2.01
N CYS A 283 1.83 -16.73 0.73
CA CYS A 283 2.86 -17.59 0.18
C CYS A 283 3.51 -16.85 -1.00
N THR A 284 4.76 -16.41 -0.81
CA THR A 284 5.54 -15.78 -1.87
C THR A 284 6.03 -16.85 -2.85
N LEU A 285 5.74 -16.63 -4.13
CA LEU A 285 6.21 -17.48 -5.21
C LEU A 285 7.54 -16.96 -5.76
N HIS A 286 8.39 -17.86 -6.28
CA HIS A 286 9.74 -17.51 -6.72
C HIS A 286 10.08 -17.97 -8.13
N GLN A 287 9.25 -18.84 -8.72
CA GLN A 287 9.49 -19.39 -10.05
C GLN A 287 8.29 -19.14 -10.97
N PRO A 288 8.50 -18.73 -12.24
CA PRO A 288 7.41 -18.50 -13.17
C PRO A 288 6.48 -19.71 -13.36
N ALA A 289 7.02 -20.94 -13.22
CA ALA A 289 6.27 -22.18 -13.33
C ALA A 289 5.25 -22.41 -12.19
N GLU A 290 5.42 -21.76 -11.04
CA GLU A 290 4.48 -21.87 -9.91
C GLU A 290 3.17 -21.14 -10.21
N LEU A 291 3.22 -20.06 -11.00
CA LEU A 291 2.08 -19.23 -11.36
C LEU A 291 1.03 -19.98 -12.19
N THR A 292 1.44 -20.93 -13.02
CA THR A 292 0.54 -21.78 -13.81
C THR A 292 -0.09 -22.90 -13.00
N THR A 293 0.54 -23.31 -11.90
CA THR A 293 0.13 -24.48 -11.08
C THR A 293 -0.76 -24.09 -9.91
N ALA A 294 -0.60 -22.88 -9.36
CA ALA A 294 -1.36 -22.35 -8.23
C ALA A 294 -2.89 -22.33 -8.45
N ARG A 295 -3.36 -22.41 -9.71
CA ARG A 295 -4.78 -22.45 -10.07
C ARG A 295 -5.43 -23.84 -9.97
N ARG A 296 -4.63 -24.91 -9.82
CA ARG A 296 -5.13 -26.31 -9.83
C ARG A 296 -5.32 -26.92 -8.44
N SER A 297 -4.84 -26.26 -7.38
CA SER A 297 -4.74 -26.85 -6.05
C SER A 297 -5.45 -26.04 -4.95
N ARG A 298 -6.33 -25.09 -5.30
CA ARG A 298 -7.14 -24.33 -4.34
C ARG A 298 -8.56 -24.15 -4.86
#